data_AF-A0A8H3DZE5-F1
#
_entry.id   AF-A0A8H3DZE5-F1
#
_cell.length_a   1.000
_cell.length_b   1.000
_cell.length_c   1.000
_cell.angle_alpha   90.00
_cell.angle_beta   90.00
_cell.angle_gamma   90.00
#
_symmetry.space_group_name_H-M   'P 1'
#
loop_
_entity.id
_entity.type
_entity.pdbx_description
1 polymer ?
#
loop_
_entity_poly.entity_id
_entity_poly.type
_entity_poly.pdbx_seq_one_letter_code
_entity_poly.pdbx_strand_id
1 'polypeptide(L)'
;MPNTEHMPTGSDVLGIPIPFIAHAISVSLPTWDDNVAYVERDQRVLAGICETKFGQPGEKCFLFPSAYTADAFHQFMINHPSVPPSPIPVRIVEYAISAKGEDPLALHIALFQADAFSLGKEFWQHTGLGISSRFASTALNLLAQNSEYTQTHKPQHGSKSENTDKPHVCKGDATLAKATLRQRIAGMIIEDSPPTPEIQGTAVSEDDVFLFPTGMAAIWTSYQLLLAARPQLMSACFGFSYTDTLKILGKWGPGYHFFAEGTDDEIDTLEWILQSKSISVLYTESPSNPLLRSVNLPRLRKLADQHNFVIVVDATIGTFSNIQVLPYADIVITSLSGYFSGKANVTGEVWS
;
A
#
# COMPACT_ATOMS: atom_id res chain seq x y z
N MET A 1 -15.54 -42.59 5.82
CA MET A 1 -14.12 -42.46 5.39
C MET A 1 -14.05 -41.22 4.53
N PRO A 2 -13.23 -40.22 4.87
CA PRO A 2 -13.11 -39.02 4.04
C PRO A 2 -12.38 -39.39 2.74
N ASN A 3 -12.89 -38.87 1.62
CA ASN A 3 -12.26 -38.97 0.31
C ASN A 3 -10.85 -38.35 0.41
N THR A 4 -9.83 -39.16 0.19
CA THR A 4 -8.47 -38.69 -0.06
C THR A 4 -8.46 -38.01 -1.43
N GLU A 5 -8.61 -36.69 -1.45
CA GLU A 5 -8.28 -35.89 -2.62
C GLU A 5 -6.80 -36.10 -2.95
N HIS A 6 -6.54 -36.41 -4.21
CA HIS A 6 -5.21 -36.62 -4.75
C HIS A 6 -4.35 -35.37 -4.50
N MET A 7 -3.31 -35.47 -3.67
CA MET A 7 -2.27 -34.44 -3.60
C MET A 7 -1.63 -34.35 -5.00
N PRO A 8 -1.60 -33.16 -5.64
CA PRO A 8 -0.99 -33.02 -6.95
C PRO A 8 0.51 -33.31 -6.86
N THR A 9 1.05 -34.05 -7.84
CA THR A 9 2.47 -34.42 -7.89
C THR A 9 3.14 -33.92 -9.16
N GLY A 10 4.33 -33.33 -9.00
CA GLY A 10 5.38 -33.14 -10.01
C GLY A 10 5.03 -32.36 -11.28
N SER A 11 4.17 -32.92 -12.12
CA SER A 11 3.73 -32.39 -13.41
C SER A 11 2.33 -31.75 -13.37
N ASP A 12 1.63 -31.87 -12.26
CA ASP A 12 0.30 -31.29 -12.11
C ASP A 12 0.39 -29.76 -12.06
N VAL A 13 -0.43 -29.11 -12.88
CA VAL A 13 -0.51 -27.64 -12.95
C VAL A 13 -1.21 -27.16 -11.66
N LEU A 14 -0.43 -26.74 -10.67
CA LEU A 14 -0.87 -26.27 -9.34
C LEU A 14 -1.63 -24.93 -9.37
N GLY A 15 -1.92 -24.40 -10.56
CA GLY A 15 -2.64 -23.16 -10.76
C GLY A 15 -2.52 -22.70 -12.20
N ILE A 16 -3.53 -21.98 -12.68
CA ILE A 16 -3.41 -21.23 -13.94
C ILE A 16 -2.60 -19.96 -13.70
N PRO A 17 -1.76 -19.52 -14.67
CA PRO A 17 -1.18 -18.19 -14.62
C PRO A 17 -2.27 -17.16 -14.36
N ILE A 18 -1.95 -16.09 -13.61
CA ILE A 18 -2.88 -14.99 -13.37
C ILE A 18 -3.42 -14.55 -14.74
N PRO A 19 -4.76 -14.56 -14.94
CA PRO A 19 -5.32 -14.28 -16.24
C PRO A 19 -4.86 -12.91 -16.71
N PHE A 20 -4.58 -12.78 -18.02
CA PHE A 20 -4.22 -11.52 -18.65
C PHE A 20 -5.44 -10.60 -18.73
N ILE A 21 -5.87 -10.09 -17.57
CA ILE A 21 -6.94 -9.10 -17.43
C ILE A 21 -6.30 -7.76 -17.12
N ALA A 22 -6.93 -6.67 -17.61
CA ALA A 22 -6.48 -5.32 -17.26
C ALA A 22 -6.41 -5.18 -15.72
N HIS A 23 -5.31 -4.64 -15.23
CA HIS A 23 -4.98 -4.40 -13.81
C HIS A 23 -4.57 -5.62 -12.97
N ALA A 24 -4.21 -6.77 -13.57
CA ALA A 24 -3.98 -8.00 -12.82
C ALA A 24 -2.70 -8.08 -11.97
N ILE A 25 -1.65 -7.26 -12.18
CA ILE A 25 -0.36 -7.52 -11.49
C ILE A 25 0.53 -6.27 -11.29
N SER A 26 -0.02 -5.06 -11.06
CA SER A 26 0.89 -3.96 -10.67
C SER A 26 0.20 -2.80 -9.98
N VAL A 27 0.87 -2.33 -8.93
CA VAL A 27 0.50 -1.23 -8.03
C VAL A 27 0.37 0.11 -8.77
N SER A 28 0.79 0.23 -10.02
CA SER A 28 0.68 1.50 -10.75
C SER A 28 0.53 1.38 -12.27
N LEU A 29 0.64 0.18 -12.84
CA LEU A 29 0.75 -0.01 -14.28
C LEU A 29 -0.30 -1.02 -14.78
N PRO A 30 -1.32 -0.56 -15.54
CA PRO A 30 -2.52 -1.34 -15.85
C PRO A 30 -2.28 -2.66 -16.60
N THR A 31 -1.21 -2.75 -17.38
CA THR A 31 -0.87 -3.91 -18.20
C THR A 31 0.62 -4.26 -18.09
N TRP A 32 1.00 -5.44 -18.59
CA TRP A 32 2.42 -5.78 -18.74
C TRP A 32 3.14 -4.78 -19.66
N ASP A 33 2.47 -4.31 -20.71
CA ASP A 33 3.00 -3.29 -21.61
C ASP A 33 3.19 -1.93 -20.91
N ASP A 34 2.36 -1.58 -19.93
CA ASP A 34 2.57 -0.39 -19.10
C ASP A 34 3.76 -0.56 -18.15
N ASN A 35 4.03 -1.79 -17.66
CA ASN A 35 5.24 -2.10 -16.91
C ASN A 35 6.50 -1.94 -17.78
N VAL A 36 6.44 -2.43 -19.03
CA VAL A 36 7.50 -2.23 -20.02
C VAL A 36 7.66 -0.74 -20.34
N ALA A 37 6.58 -0.02 -20.63
CA ALA A 37 6.60 1.40 -20.97
C ALA A 37 7.09 2.30 -19.82
N TYR A 38 6.81 1.95 -18.56
CA TYR A 38 7.39 2.62 -17.38
C TYR A 38 8.89 2.40 -17.28
N VAL A 39 9.36 1.16 -17.47
CA VAL A 39 10.79 0.84 -17.51
C VAL A 39 11.47 1.59 -18.67
N GLU A 40 10.78 1.75 -19.80
CA GLU A 40 11.27 2.40 -21.01
C GLU A 40 11.05 3.94 -21.02
N ARG A 41 10.41 4.53 -20.01
CA ARG A 41 10.11 5.97 -19.87
C ARG A 41 9.31 6.59 -21.02
N ASP A 42 8.29 5.88 -21.49
CA ASP A 42 7.46 6.31 -22.62
C ASP A 42 6.56 7.53 -22.30
N GLN A 43 6.45 8.49 -23.24
CA GLN A 43 5.64 9.71 -23.15
C GLN A 43 4.11 9.48 -23.17
N ARG A 44 3.65 8.24 -23.41
CA ARG A 44 2.22 7.84 -23.37
C ARG A 44 1.62 7.78 -21.96
N VAL A 45 2.44 7.84 -20.91
CA VAL A 45 2.00 7.79 -19.51
C VAL A 45 1.39 9.14 -19.10
N LEU A 46 0.32 9.14 -18.29
CA LEU A 46 -0.39 10.34 -17.82
C LEU A 46 0.54 11.46 -17.30
N ALA A 47 1.67 11.09 -16.69
CA ALA A 47 2.72 12.02 -16.27
C ALA A 47 3.31 12.83 -17.44
N GLY A 48 3.59 12.20 -18.58
CA GLY A 48 4.09 12.90 -19.78
C GLY A 48 3.09 13.90 -20.36
N ILE A 49 1.79 13.57 -20.33
CA ILE A 49 0.71 14.50 -20.70
C ILE A 49 0.70 15.70 -19.74
N CYS A 50 0.83 15.45 -18.43
CA CYS A 50 0.85 16.50 -17.42
C CYS A 50 2.11 17.38 -17.52
N GLU A 51 3.28 16.80 -17.77
CA GLU A 51 4.53 17.53 -18.04
C GLU A 51 4.39 18.44 -19.26
N THR A 52 3.82 17.93 -20.36
CA THR A 52 3.61 18.72 -21.58
C THR A 52 2.62 19.86 -21.36
N LYS A 53 1.56 19.63 -20.59
CA LYS A 53 0.46 20.59 -20.40
C LYS A 53 0.78 21.65 -19.34
N PHE A 54 1.50 21.28 -18.28
CA PHE A 54 1.66 22.12 -17.08
C PHE A 54 3.11 22.36 -16.68
N GLY A 55 4.07 21.62 -17.25
CA GLY A 55 5.49 21.72 -16.90
C GLY A 55 6.19 22.90 -17.56
N GLN A 56 7.21 23.40 -16.88
CA GLN A 56 8.20 24.34 -17.41
C GLN A 56 9.42 23.58 -17.95
N PRO A 57 10.29 24.21 -18.78
CA PRO A 57 11.50 23.55 -19.26
C PRO A 57 12.34 22.98 -18.10
N GLY A 58 12.68 21.69 -18.19
CA GLY A 58 13.46 20.99 -17.16
C GLY A 58 12.65 20.39 -16.01
N GLU A 59 11.34 20.64 -15.95
CA GLU A 59 10.49 20.03 -14.91
C GLU A 59 10.07 18.59 -15.26
N LYS A 60 9.92 17.81 -14.20
CA LYS A 60 9.29 16.48 -14.17
C LYS A 60 8.15 16.48 -13.17
N CYS A 61 7.28 15.46 -13.22
CA CYS A 61 6.18 15.37 -12.26
C CYS A 61 5.98 14.01 -11.60
N PHE A 62 5.41 14.05 -10.40
CA PHE A 62 4.71 12.93 -9.77
C PHE A 62 3.23 13.29 -9.60
N LEU A 63 2.39 12.26 -9.65
CA LEU A 63 0.94 12.38 -9.70
C LEU A 63 0.30 11.82 -8.42
N PHE A 64 -0.61 12.58 -7.84
CA PHE A 64 -1.24 12.29 -6.56
C PHE A 64 -2.77 12.34 -6.66
N PRO A 65 -3.48 11.44 -5.96
CA PRO A 65 -4.94 11.36 -6.01
C PRO A 65 -5.64 12.42 -5.14
N SER A 66 -4.91 13.14 -4.29
CA SER A 66 -5.46 14.16 -3.40
C SER A 66 -4.46 15.27 -3.07
N ALA A 67 -4.98 16.43 -2.67
CA ALA A 67 -4.17 17.54 -2.17
C ALA A 67 -3.33 17.14 -0.96
N TYR A 68 -3.88 16.31 -0.07
CA TYR A 68 -3.18 15.81 1.12
C TYR A 68 -1.92 15.02 0.75
N THR A 69 -2.04 14.06 -0.16
CA THR A 69 -0.90 13.24 -0.61
C THR A 69 0.13 14.06 -1.42
N ALA A 70 -0.32 15.07 -2.16
CA ALA A 70 0.55 15.98 -2.89
C ALA A 70 1.32 16.91 -1.93
N ASP A 71 0.68 17.41 -0.87
CA ASP A 71 1.33 18.22 0.15
C ASP A 71 2.33 17.38 0.96
N ALA A 72 2.02 16.13 1.31
CA ALA A 72 2.98 15.24 1.95
C ALA A 72 4.27 15.06 1.12
N PHE A 73 4.14 14.92 -0.21
CA PHE A 73 5.29 14.91 -1.12
C PHE A 73 6.03 16.25 -1.13
N HIS A 74 5.30 17.36 -1.21
CA HIS A 74 5.89 18.70 -1.16
C HIS A 74 6.69 18.92 0.13
N GLN A 75 6.12 18.60 1.29
CA GLN A 75 6.78 18.66 2.59
C GLN A 75 8.04 17.79 2.63
N PHE A 76 7.99 16.59 2.05
CA PHE A 76 9.18 15.75 1.93
C PHE A 76 10.28 16.41 1.11
N MET A 77 9.95 16.96 -0.06
CA MET A 77 10.93 17.58 -0.96
C MET A 77 11.57 18.85 -0.37
N ILE A 78 10.82 19.66 0.38
CA ILE A 78 11.36 20.88 1.01
C ILE A 78 12.15 20.60 2.29
N ASN A 79 11.76 19.58 3.07
CA ASN A 79 12.37 19.28 4.37
C ASN A 79 13.50 18.24 4.27
N HIS A 80 13.77 17.68 3.08
CA HIS A 80 14.77 16.63 2.96
C HIS A 80 16.17 17.16 3.31
N PRO A 81 16.87 16.56 4.30
CA PRO A 81 18.20 16.98 4.67
C PRO A 81 19.20 16.60 3.56
N SER A 82 19.98 17.57 3.07
CA SER A 82 21.31 17.35 2.46
C SER A 82 21.43 17.11 0.94
N VAL A 83 20.47 17.51 0.09
CA VAL A 83 20.73 17.63 -1.36
C VAL A 83 20.66 19.10 -1.78
N PRO A 84 21.78 19.77 -2.14
CA PRO A 84 21.73 21.06 -2.81
C PRO A 84 21.02 20.91 -4.17
N PRO A 85 20.08 21.81 -4.53
CA PRO A 85 19.57 22.94 -3.77
C PRO A 85 18.42 22.52 -2.83
N SER A 86 18.64 22.63 -1.52
CA SER A 86 17.58 22.53 -0.50
C SER A 86 17.21 23.96 -0.05
N PRO A 87 15.92 24.32 0.06
CA PRO A 87 14.74 23.49 -0.22
C PRO A 87 14.56 23.22 -1.72
N ILE A 88 14.07 22.04 -2.09
CA ILE A 88 13.75 21.72 -3.48
C ILE A 88 12.35 22.27 -3.79
N PRO A 89 12.23 23.28 -4.68
CA PRO A 89 10.93 23.86 -4.98
C PRO A 89 10.04 22.83 -5.68
N VAL A 90 8.80 22.70 -5.20
CA VAL A 90 7.75 21.91 -5.87
C VAL A 90 6.54 22.79 -6.10
N ARG A 91 6.01 22.76 -7.32
CA ARG A 91 4.76 23.42 -7.68
C ARG A 91 3.65 22.39 -7.75
N ILE A 92 2.60 22.58 -6.97
CA ILE A 92 1.40 21.75 -7.04
C ILE A 92 0.38 22.40 -7.96
N VAL A 93 -0.09 21.64 -8.95
CA VAL A 93 -1.20 22.02 -9.83
C VAL A 93 -2.36 21.06 -9.61
N GLU A 94 -3.53 21.60 -9.33
CA GLU A 94 -4.78 20.83 -9.35
C GLU A 94 -5.37 20.86 -10.76
N TYR A 95 -5.66 19.68 -11.30
CA TYR A 95 -6.25 19.50 -12.61
C TYR A 95 -7.54 18.68 -12.51
N ALA A 96 -8.68 19.37 -12.64
CA ALA A 96 -9.98 18.72 -12.73
C ALA A 96 -10.24 18.21 -14.16
N ILE A 97 -10.20 16.90 -14.35
CA ILE A 97 -10.48 16.24 -15.63
C ILE A 97 -11.97 15.86 -15.64
N SER A 98 -12.75 16.46 -16.53
CA SER A 98 -14.21 16.26 -16.56
C SER A 98 -14.68 15.94 -17.96
N ALA A 99 -15.50 14.91 -18.16
CA ALA A 99 -16.15 14.62 -19.44
C ALA A 99 -17.67 14.88 -19.35
N LYS A 100 -18.36 15.01 -20.50
CA LYS A 100 -19.81 15.28 -20.50
C LYS A 100 -20.57 14.17 -19.77
N GLY A 101 -21.24 14.54 -18.66
CA GLY A 101 -22.07 13.62 -17.87
C GLY A 101 -21.30 12.76 -16.87
N GLU A 102 -19.98 12.95 -16.73
CA GLU A 102 -19.16 12.30 -15.71
C GLU A 102 -18.72 13.31 -14.63
N ASP A 103 -18.60 12.84 -13.39
CA ASP A 103 -18.08 13.64 -12.29
C ASP A 103 -16.59 14.01 -12.56
N PRO A 104 -16.16 15.23 -12.21
CA PRO A 104 -14.77 15.64 -12.37
C PRO A 104 -13.83 14.78 -11.53
N LEU A 105 -12.77 14.27 -12.15
CA LEU A 105 -11.66 13.61 -11.49
C LEU A 105 -10.58 14.66 -11.15
N ALA A 106 -10.37 14.92 -9.86
CA ALA A 106 -9.33 15.84 -9.39
C ALA A 106 -7.97 15.13 -9.35
N LEU A 107 -7.04 15.56 -10.21
CA LEU A 107 -5.65 15.09 -10.23
C LEU A 107 -4.73 16.18 -9.66
N HIS A 108 -3.84 15.83 -8.74
CA HIS A 108 -2.84 16.75 -8.19
C HIS A 108 -1.46 16.41 -8.76
N ILE A 109 -0.83 17.41 -9.40
CA ILE A 109 0.40 17.26 -10.15
C ILE A 109 1.50 18.01 -9.41
N ALA A 110 2.49 17.29 -8.91
CA ALA A 110 3.66 17.87 -8.26
C ALA A 110 4.79 18.01 -9.27
N LEU A 111 5.14 19.24 -9.64
CA LEU A 111 6.15 19.59 -10.64
C LEU A 111 7.42 20.09 -9.94
N PHE A 112 8.57 19.57 -10.33
CA PHE A 112 9.88 19.89 -9.75
C PHE A 112 10.99 19.68 -10.77
N GLN A 113 12.19 20.20 -10.52
CA GLN A 113 13.33 20.09 -11.45
C GLN A 113 13.80 18.63 -11.61
N ALA A 114 14.13 18.24 -12.85
CA ALA A 114 14.45 16.85 -13.19
C ALA A 114 15.66 16.26 -12.42
N ASP A 115 16.57 17.09 -11.93
CA ASP A 115 17.70 16.68 -11.10
C ASP A 115 17.26 16.11 -9.74
N ALA A 116 16.12 16.54 -9.22
CA ALA A 116 15.52 16.03 -7.99
C ALA A 116 14.65 14.77 -8.19
N PHE A 117 14.55 14.23 -9.41
CA PHE A 117 13.70 13.07 -9.72
C PHE A 117 14.04 11.83 -8.90
N SER A 118 15.33 11.54 -8.70
CA SER A 118 15.75 10.38 -7.91
C SER A 118 15.24 10.48 -6.48
N LEU A 119 15.26 11.67 -5.89
CA LEU A 119 14.76 11.91 -4.54
C LEU A 119 13.23 11.79 -4.48
N GLY A 120 12.52 12.47 -5.38
CA GLY A 120 11.07 12.40 -5.43
C GLY A 120 10.56 10.96 -5.64
N LYS A 121 11.31 10.18 -6.42
CA LYS A 121 11.03 8.76 -6.63
C LYS A 121 11.09 7.97 -5.33
N GLU A 122 11.97 8.31 -4.39
CA GLU A 122 12.05 7.61 -3.10
C GLU A 122 10.74 7.75 -2.31
N PHE A 123 10.18 8.97 -2.24
CA PHE A 123 8.88 9.16 -1.60
C PHE A 123 7.79 8.40 -2.34
N TRP A 124 7.72 8.54 -3.66
CA TRP A 124 6.70 7.91 -4.47
C TRP A 124 6.74 6.37 -4.33
N GLN A 125 7.94 5.79 -4.35
CA GLN A 125 8.17 4.36 -4.21
C GLN A 125 7.83 3.86 -2.80
N HIS A 126 8.37 4.51 -1.77
CA HIS A 126 8.30 3.94 -0.42
C HIS A 126 6.97 4.20 0.27
N THR A 127 6.26 5.28 -0.04
CA THR A 127 5.03 5.66 0.70
C THR A 127 3.75 5.07 0.11
N GLY A 128 3.75 4.68 -1.17
CA GLY A 128 2.56 4.19 -1.86
C GLY A 128 1.43 5.21 -2.01
N LEU A 129 1.71 6.51 -1.83
CA LEU A 129 0.72 7.60 -1.88
C LEU A 129 0.42 8.16 -3.28
N GLY A 130 1.09 7.65 -4.32
CA GLY A 130 0.84 8.03 -5.70
C GLY A 130 -0.53 7.56 -6.23
N ILE A 131 -0.87 7.98 -7.45
CA ILE A 131 -2.07 7.46 -8.13
C ILE A 131 -1.94 5.96 -8.44
N SER A 132 -3.06 5.24 -8.38
CA SER A 132 -3.13 3.84 -8.82
C SER A 132 -3.25 3.71 -10.34
N SER A 133 -3.02 2.51 -10.87
CA SER A 133 -3.25 2.21 -12.30
C SER A 133 -4.70 2.47 -12.74
N ARG A 134 -5.68 2.18 -11.86
CA ARG A 134 -7.10 2.44 -12.12
C ARG A 134 -7.41 3.93 -12.15
N PHE A 135 -6.80 4.71 -11.26
CA PHE A 135 -6.91 6.17 -11.27
C PHE A 135 -6.34 6.72 -12.59
N ALA A 136 -5.13 6.29 -12.97
CA ALA A 136 -4.48 6.71 -14.21
C ALA A 136 -5.33 6.35 -15.45
N SER A 137 -5.87 5.13 -15.50
CA SER A 137 -6.75 4.68 -16.59
C SER A 137 -8.03 5.54 -16.68
N THR A 138 -8.65 5.85 -15.55
CA THR A 138 -9.84 6.71 -15.50
C THR A 138 -9.54 8.11 -16.02
N ALA A 139 -8.43 8.70 -15.58
CA ALA A 139 -7.97 10.00 -16.05
C ALA A 139 -7.73 10.03 -17.56
N LEU A 140 -7.03 9.02 -18.11
CA LEU A 140 -6.76 8.90 -19.54
C LEU A 140 -8.05 8.74 -20.36
N ASN A 141 -9.00 7.94 -19.87
CA ASN A 141 -10.30 7.77 -20.53
C ASN A 141 -11.08 9.09 -20.59
N LEU A 142 -11.13 9.85 -19.49
CA LEU A 142 -11.79 11.16 -19.45
C LEU A 142 -11.11 12.17 -20.39
N LEU A 143 -9.77 12.19 -20.46
CA LEU A 143 -9.02 13.06 -21.37
C LEU A 143 -9.33 12.72 -22.84
N ALA A 144 -9.39 11.44 -23.18
CA ALA A 144 -9.72 10.97 -24.53
C ALA A 144 -11.16 11.32 -24.95
N GLN A 145 -12.08 11.46 -24.00
CA GLN A 145 -13.45 11.93 -24.29
C GLN A 145 -13.53 13.46 -24.51
N ASN A 146 -12.63 14.22 -23.89
CA ASN A 146 -12.62 15.69 -23.94
C ASN A 146 -11.93 16.29 -25.16
N SER A 147 -11.02 15.52 -25.75
CA SER A 147 -10.28 15.91 -26.93
C SER A 147 -10.72 15.02 -28.08
N GLU A 148 -10.79 15.55 -29.30
CA GLU A 148 -10.60 14.74 -30.52
C GLU A 148 -9.17 14.17 -30.51
N TYR A 149 -8.79 13.41 -29.48
CA TYR A 149 -7.51 12.71 -29.43
C TYR A 149 -7.63 11.58 -30.43
N THR A 150 -7.24 11.86 -31.66
CA THR A 150 -7.18 10.90 -32.74
C THR A 150 -6.33 9.73 -32.24
N GLN A 151 -6.97 8.59 -32.02
CA GLN A 151 -6.29 7.31 -31.86
C GLN A 151 -5.44 7.07 -33.11
N THR A 152 -4.18 7.50 -33.12
CA THR A 152 -3.19 6.82 -33.92
C THR A 152 -2.89 5.53 -33.15
N HIS A 153 -3.44 4.43 -33.64
CA HIS A 153 -3.30 3.04 -33.17
C HIS A 153 -4.42 2.54 -32.25
N LYS A 154 -5.46 2.00 -32.89
CA LYS A 154 -6.25 0.90 -32.33
C LYS A 154 -5.30 -0.22 -31.89
N PRO A 155 -5.46 -0.80 -30.68
CA PRO A 155 -4.84 -2.08 -30.36
C PRO A 155 -5.38 -3.13 -31.36
N GLN A 156 -4.51 -3.70 -32.18
CA GLN A 156 -4.91 -4.81 -33.06
C GLN A 156 -4.90 -6.11 -32.28
N HIS A 157 -6.09 -6.74 -32.27
CA HIS A 157 -6.41 -8.13 -31.89
C HIS A 157 -6.36 -8.48 -30.38
N GLY A 158 -7.33 -9.21 -29.83
CA GLY A 158 -8.55 -9.79 -30.38
C GLY A 158 -9.22 -10.71 -29.37
N SER A 159 -10.45 -10.41 -28.97
CA SER A 159 -11.57 -11.34 -28.86
C SER A 159 -12.78 -10.57 -28.34
N LYS A 160 -13.95 -11.13 -28.61
CA LYS A 160 -15.27 -10.48 -28.58
C LYS A 160 -15.50 -9.70 -27.29
N SER A 161 -16.01 -8.48 -27.46
CA SER A 161 -16.67 -7.69 -26.42
C SER A 161 -17.83 -8.49 -25.84
N GLU A 162 -17.56 -9.32 -24.84
CA GLU A 162 -18.56 -9.59 -23.82
C GLU A 162 -18.77 -8.29 -23.05
N ASN A 163 -20.04 -7.95 -22.92
CA ASN A 163 -20.57 -6.75 -22.29
C ASN A 163 -20.10 -6.72 -20.83
N THR A 164 -18.90 -6.19 -20.55
CA THR A 164 -18.45 -5.96 -19.19
C THR A 164 -19.07 -4.64 -18.76
N ASP A 165 -20.08 -4.75 -17.89
CA ASP A 165 -20.69 -3.65 -17.18
C ASP A 165 -19.60 -2.66 -16.76
N LYS A 166 -19.63 -1.45 -17.33
CA LYS A 166 -18.84 -0.33 -16.83
C LYS A 166 -19.31 -0.10 -15.40
N PRO A 167 -18.48 -0.31 -14.36
CA PRO A 167 -18.91 0.01 -13.02
C PRO A 167 -18.79 1.53 -12.86
N HIS A 168 -19.81 2.26 -13.30
CA HIS A 168 -20.07 3.61 -12.80
C HIS A 168 -20.53 3.44 -11.35
N VAL A 169 -19.58 3.43 -10.43
CA VAL A 169 -19.87 3.49 -9.00
C VAL A 169 -20.20 4.94 -8.68
N CYS A 170 -21.47 5.25 -8.44
CA CYS A 170 -21.85 6.60 -7.99
C CYS A 170 -21.19 6.88 -6.63
N LYS A 171 -20.92 8.14 -6.25
CA LYS A 171 -20.31 8.46 -4.94
C LYS A 171 -21.09 7.90 -3.74
N GLY A 172 -22.42 7.79 -3.86
CA GLY A 172 -23.27 7.09 -2.88
C GLY A 172 -22.94 5.59 -2.78
N ASP A 173 -22.73 4.94 -3.91
CA ASP A 173 -22.35 3.52 -4.00
C ASP A 173 -20.93 3.27 -3.47
N ALA A 174 -19.99 4.20 -3.70
CA ALA A 174 -18.62 4.07 -3.21
C ALA A 174 -18.54 4.17 -1.68
N THR A 175 -19.30 5.11 -1.09
CA THR A 175 -19.38 5.28 0.37
C THR A 175 -20.02 4.06 1.02
N LEU A 176 -21.13 3.59 0.43
CA LEU A 176 -21.82 2.37 0.89
C LEU A 176 -20.95 1.13 0.74
N ALA A 177 -20.22 1.00 -0.37
CA ALA A 177 -19.29 -0.12 -0.60
C ALA A 177 -18.15 -0.11 0.43
N LYS A 178 -17.58 1.06 0.75
CA LYS A 178 -16.57 1.20 1.80
C LYS A 178 -17.10 0.77 3.16
N ALA A 179 -18.28 1.24 3.56
CA ALA A 179 -18.92 0.84 4.80
C ALA A 179 -19.18 -0.67 4.84
N THR A 180 -19.74 -1.23 3.76
CA THR A 180 -20.01 -2.67 3.63
C THR A 180 -18.74 -3.51 3.75
N LEU A 181 -17.63 -3.06 3.14
CA LEU A 181 -16.34 -3.75 3.26
C LEU A 181 -15.82 -3.75 4.70
N ARG A 182 -15.85 -2.59 5.38
CA ARG A 182 -15.45 -2.46 6.79
C ARG A 182 -16.26 -3.37 7.69
N GLN A 183 -17.59 -3.40 7.51
CA GLN A 183 -18.49 -4.27 8.26
C GLN A 183 -18.19 -5.75 8.05
N ARG A 184 -17.95 -6.18 6.80
CA ARG A 184 -17.60 -7.56 6.50
C ARG A 184 -16.30 -7.97 7.17
N ILE A 185 -15.27 -7.13 7.07
CA ILE A 185 -13.96 -7.37 7.68
C ILE A 185 -14.09 -7.51 9.20
N ALA A 186 -14.74 -6.55 9.86
CA ALA A 186 -14.97 -6.59 11.31
C ALA A 186 -15.77 -7.83 11.72
N GLY A 187 -16.81 -8.20 10.96
CA GLY A 187 -17.61 -9.40 11.22
C GLY A 187 -16.81 -10.70 11.14
N MET A 188 -15.92 -10.85 10.15
CA MET A 188 -15.08 -12.05 10.01
C MET A 188 -14.10 -12.21 11.18
N ILE A 189 -13.57 -11.11 11.72
CA ILE A 189 -12.65 -11.14 12.85
C ILE A 189 -13.33 -11.63 14.15
N ILE A 190 -14.61 -11.30 14.34
CA ILE A 190 -15.39 -11.69 15.51
C ILE A 190 -15.73 -13.18 15.48
N GLU A 191 -16.09 -13.73 14.32
CA GLU A 191 -16.53 -15.13 14.18
C GLU A 191 -15.41 -16.14 14.48
N ASP A 192 -14.15 -15.78 14.24
CA ASP A 192 -12.98 -16.66 14.43
C ASP A 192 -12.39 -16.64 15.86
N SER A 193 -12.95 -15.85 16.79
CA SER A 193 -12.44 -15.77 18.17
C SER A 193 -13.22 -16.69 19.13
N PRO A 194 -12.68 -17.84 19.59
CA PRO A 194 -13.28 -18.54 20.72
C PRO A 194 -13.21 -17.65 21.98
N PRO A 195 -14.25 -17.60 22.82
CA PRO A 195 -14.21 -16.83 24.06
C PRO A 195 -13.25 -17.49 25.04
N THR A 196 -11.98 -17.08 25.05
CA THR A 196 -11.02 -17.45 26.08
C THR A 196 -11.00 -16.37 27.18
N PRO A 197 -11.03 -16.77 28.47
CA PRO A 197 -11.13 -15.83 29.59
C PRO A 197 -9.86 -14.97 29.81
N GLU A 198 -8.79 -15.20 29.05
CA GLU A 198 -7.48 -14.56 29.23
C GLU A 198 -7.19 -13.43 28.22
N ILE A 199 -7.99 -13.28 27.15
CA ILE A 199 -7.78 -12.27 26.10
C ILE A 199 -8.85 -11.19 26.23
N GLN A 200 -8.59 -10.16 27.04
CA GLN A 200 -9.40 -8.94 27.08
C GLN A 200 -9.07 -8.06 25.87
N GLY A 201 -9.86 -8.10 24.78
CA GLY A 201 -9.81 -7.02 23.79
C GLY A 201 -10.22 -7.26 22.33
N THR A 202 -10.81 -8.39 21.93
CA THR A 202 -10.93 -8.73 20.50
C THR A 202 -12.19 -8.25 19.76
N ALA A 203 -12.98 -7.33 20.32
CA ALA A 203 -14.15 -6.80 19.62
C ALA A 203 -13.74 -5.70 18.62
N VAL A 204 -13.26 -6.09 17.44
CA VAL A 204 -13.01 -5.17 16.32
C VAL A 204 -14.35 -4.73 15.73
N SER A 205 -14.59 -3.42 15.69
CA SER A 205 -15.77 -2.82 15.07
C SER A 205 -15.47 -2.34 13.66
N GLU A 206 -16.51 -1.96 12.90
CA GLU A 206 -16.30 -1.31 11.60
C GLU A 206 -15.47 -0.02 11.71
N ASP A 207 -15.51 0.64 12.87
CA ASP A 207 -14.79 1.89 13.11
C ASP A 207 -13.29 1.72 13.33
N ASP A 208 -12.88 0.50 13.68
CA ASP A 208 -11.47 0.11 13.80
C ASP A 208 -10.88 -0.30 12.43
N VAL A 209 -11.73 -0.44 11.40
CA VAL A 209 -11.30 -0.86 10.07
C VAL A 209 -11.02 0.32 9.16
N PHE A 210 -9.79 0.44 8.65
CA PHE A 210 -9.40 1.49 7.70
C PHE A 210 -8.98 0.91 6.34
N LEU A 211 -9.48 1.51 5.25
CA LEU A 211 -9.15 1.09 3.88
C LEU A 211 -8.16 2.06 3.23
N PHE A 212 -7.06 1.50 2.73
CA PHE A 212 -6.00 2.22 2.03
C PHE A 212 -5.88 1.76 0.58
N PRO A 213 -5.39 2.61 -0.34
CA PRO A 213 -5.21 2.23 -1.74
C PRO A 213 -4.11 1.18 -1.97
N THR A 214 -3.11 1.09 -1.07
CA THR A 214 -1.95 0.19 -1.19
C THR A 214 -1.38 -0.23 0.17
N GLY A 215 -0.62 -1.34 0.15
CA GLY A 215 0.51 -1.72 1.02
C GLY A 215 1.08 -0.60 1.83
N MET A 216 1.92 0.07 1.09
CA MET A 216 2.78 1.08 1.63
C MET A 216 1.99 2.27 2.13
N ALA A 217 0.81 2.57 1.59
CA ALA A 217 -0.03 3.65 2.13
C ALA A 217 -0.57 3.31 3.54
N ALA A 218 -0.92 2.05 3.81
CA ALA A 218 -1.33 1.61 5.14
C ALA A 218 -0.14 1.64 6.12
N ILE A 219 0.99 1.07 5.72
CA ILE A 219 2.23 1.08 6.52
C ILE A 219 2.69 2.52 6.79
N TRP A 220 2.73 3.37 5.75
CA TRP A 220 3.06 4.78 5.85
C TRP A 220 2.15 5.50 6.85
N THR A 221 0.82 5.35 6.71
CA THR A 221 -0.13 6.05 7.58
C THR A 221 -0.01 5.59 9.02
N SER A 222 0.16 4.27 9.25
CA SER A 222 0.41 3.72 10.59
C SER A 222 1.65 4.34 11.22
N TYR A 223 2.73 4.47 10.44
CA TYR A 223 3.98 5.00 10.94
C TYR A 223 3.88 6.49 11.24
N GLN A 224 3.23 7.27 10.37
CA GLN A 224 3.03 8.70 10.60
C GLN A 224 2.21 8.97 11.87
N LEU A 225 1.18 8.16 12.13
CA LEU A 225 0.39 8.24 13.37
C LEU A 225 1.27 8.01 14.61
N LEU A 226 2.08 6.95 14.59
CA LEU A 226 2.94 6.57 15.71
C LEU A 226 4.10 7.54 15.92
N LEU A 227 4.65 8.09 14.82
CA LEU A 227 5.66 9.13 14.85
C LEU A 227 5.10 10.43 15.42
N ALA A 228 3.87 10.82 15.06
CA ALA A 228 3.22 11.99 15.64
C ALA A 228 2.99 11.82 17.16
N ALA A 229 2.67 10.61 17.62
CA ALA A 229 2.48 10.31 19.03
C ALA A 229 3.81 10.28 19.81
N ARG A 230 4.90 9.78 19.20
CA ARG A 230 6.18 9.52 19.88
C ARG A 230 7.39 9.85 18.97
N PRO A 231 7.60 11.14 18.61
CA PRO A 231 8.51 11.52 17.52
C PRO A 231 10.00 11.24 17.75
N GLN A 232 10.42 11.13 19.02
CA GLN A 232 11.83 10.96 19.39
C GLN A 232 12.24 9.50 19.63
N LEU A 233 11.30 8.56 19.62
CA LEU A 233 11.57 7.17 19.94
C LEU A 233 11.81 6.36 18.66
N MET A 234 12.90 5.59 18.66
CA MET A 234 13.22 4.67 17.58
C MET A 234 12.17 3.56 17.43
N SER A 235 12.15 2.94 16.26
CA SER A 235 11.35 1.74 15.99
C SER A 235 12.17 0.45 16.16
N ALA A 236 11.51 -0.69 16.19
CA ALA A 236 12.11 -1.99 15.94
C ALA A 236 11.46 -2.64 14.71
N CYS A 237 12.19 -3.47 13.99
CA CYS A 237 11.65 -4.25 12.88
C CYS A 237 12.18 -5.69 12.96
N PHE A 238 11.25 -6.65 13.01
CA PHE A 238 11.52 -8.08 13.12
C PHE A 238 11.17 -8.83 11.84
N GLY A 239 12.10 -9.66 11.39
CA GLY A 239 11.99 -10.45 10.17
C GLY A 239 12.37 -9.64 8.92
N PHE A 240 12.32 -10.33 7.78
CA PHE A 240 12.54 -9.71 6.48
C PHE A 240 11.25 -9.04 5.98
N SER A 241 10.82 -7.99 6.67
CA SER A 241 9.70 -7.18 6.20
C SER A 241 10.00 -6.59 4.82
N TYR A 242 8.95 -6.28 4.05
CA TYR A 242 9.06 -5.65 2.75
C TYR A 242 10.03 -4.47 2.80
N THR A 243 10.94 -4.40 1.83
CA THR A 243 12.11 -3.51 1.91
C THR A 243 11.71 -2.05 2.13
N ASP A 244 10.57 -1.64 1.57
CA ASP A 244 10.08 -0.27 1.71
C ASP A 244 9.63 0.06 3.14
N THR A 245 9.20 -0.90 3.96
CA THR A 245 8.91 -0.70 5.39
C THR A 245 10.17 -0.23 6.12
N LEU A 246 11.29 -0.92 5.92
CA LEU A 246 12.59 -0.52 6.50
C LEU A 246 13.01 0.88 6.03
N LYS A 247 12.75 1.21 4.75
CA LYS A 247 13.04 2.54 4.21
C LYS A 247 12.17 3.62 4.85
N ILE A 248 10.88 3.35 5.08
CA ILE A 248 9.98 4.26 5.81
C ILE A 248 10.55 4.56 7.21
N LEU A 249 10.85 3.51 7.98
CA LEU A 249 11.33 3.65 9.36
C LEU A 249 12.66 4.42 9.43
N GLY A 250 13.57 4.15 8.50
CA GLY A 250 14.91 4.76 8.48
C GLY A 250 14.95 6.19 7.95
N LYS A 251 14.12 6.54 6.96
CA LYS A 251 14.19 7.86 6.30
C LYS A 251 13.26 8.91 6.90
N TRP A 252 12.15 8.50 7.53
CA TRP A 252 11.10 9.43 7.99
C TRP A 252 10.94 9.51 9.51
N GLY A 253 11.73 8.78 10.29
CA GLY A 253 11.76 8.97 11.74
C GLY A 253 13.17 8.80 12.33
N PRO A 254 13.30 8.65 13.65
CA PRO A 254 14.59 8.63 14.35
C PRO A 254 15.42 7.35 14.10
N GLY A 255 15.00 6.49 13.18
CA GLY A 255 15.64 5.22 12.83
C GLY A 255 15.02 4.01 13.53
N TYR A 256 15.65 2.85 13.34
CA TYR A 256 15.14 1.58 13.85
C TYR A 256 16.24 0.60 14.26
N HIS A 257 15.91 -0.31 15.17
CA HIS A 257 16.65 -1.53 15.44
C HIS A 257 16.17 -2.64 14.50
N PHE A 258 17.09 -3.31 13.82
CA PHE A 258 16.74 -4.35 12.85
C PHE A 258 17.13 -5.74 13.34
N PHE A 259 16.17 -6.65 13.30
CA PHE A 259 16.29 -8.05 13.70
C PHE A 259 15.86 -8.91 12.52
N ALA A 260 16.82 -9.34 11.71
CA ALA A 260 16.55 -9.82 10.35
C ALA A 260 15.94 -11.22 10.32
N GLU A 261 16.25 -12.06 11.31
CA GLU A 261 15.89 -13.48 11.28
C GLU A 261 14.56 -13.78 11.96
N GLY A 262 14.12 -12.91 12.87
CA GLY A 262 12.90 -13.06 13.65
C GLY A 262 13.00 -14.13 14.75
N THR A 263 14.20 -14.43 15.23
CA THR A 263 14.43 -15.54 16.18
C THR A 263 14.16 -15.14 17.64
N ASP A 264 13.97 -16.13 18.51
CA ASP A 264 13.85 -15.89 19.94
C ASP A 264 15.11 -15.21 20.52
N ASP A 265 16.31 -15.54 20.03
CA ASP A 265 17.57 -14.88 20.44
C ASP A 265 17.59 -13.37 20.08
N GLU A 266 16.95 -12.99 18.97
CA GLU A 266 16.79 -11.58 18.61
C GLU A 266 15.76 -10.89 19.53
N ILE A 267 14.75 -11.62 20.03
CA ILE A 267 13.82 -11.11 21.05
C ILE A 267 14.55 -10.89 22.39
N ASP A 268 15.44 -11.81 22.79
CA ASP A 268 16.32 -11.62 23.95
C ASP A 268 17.19 -10.35 23.80
N THR A 269 17.70 -10.12 22.59
CA THR A 269 18.48 -8.91 22.27
C THR A 269 17.63 -7.64 22.39
N LEU A 270 16.38 -7.66 21.90
CA LEU A 270 15.45 -6.56 22.08
C LEU A 270 15.18 -6.30 23.57
N GLU A 271 14.89 -7.34 24.35
CA GLU A 271 14.65 -7.24 25.80
C GLU A 271 15.83 -6.56 26.52
N TRP A 272 17.06 -6.92 26.16
CA TRP A 272 18.27 -6.26 26.68
C TRP A 272 18.34 -4.77 26.31
N ILE A 273 18.06 -4.39 25.06
CA ILE A 273 18.02 -2.99 24.63
C ILE A 273 16.99 -2.20 25.43
N LEU A 274 15.81 -2.79 25.64
CA LEU A 274 14.67 -2.19 26.34
C LEU A 274 14.94 -1.87 27.82
N GLN A 275 15.99 -2.45 28.42
CA GLN A 275 16.44 -2.09 29.77
C GLN A 275 16.99 -0.66 29.86
N SER A 276 17.46 -0.10 28.76
CA SER A 276 18.12 1.22 28.72
C SER A 276 17.52 2.20 27.72
N LYS A 277 16.76 1.70 26.73
CA LYS A 277 16.18 2.51 25.65
C LYS A 277 14.73 2.14 25.43
N SER A 278 13.86 3.15 25.30
CA SER A 278 12.48 2.93 24.87
C SER A 278 12.39 2.96 23.35
N ILE A 279 11.48 2.14 22.80
CA ILE A 279 11.06 2.21 21.40
C ILE A 279 9.61 2.67 21.31
N SER A 280 9.21 3.24 20.16
CA SER A 280 7.83 3.63 19.91
C SER A 280 6.97 2.45 19.48
N VAL A 281 7.49 1.72 18.50
CA VAL A 281 6.75 0.72 17.72
C VAL A 281 7.70 -0.39 17.25
N LEU A 282 7.17 -1.61 17.19
CA LEU A 282 7.77 -2.76 16.54
C LEU A 282 6.93 -3.15 15.32
N TYR A 283 7.56 -3.21 14.15
CA TYR A 283 6.97 -3.78 12.93
C TYR A 283 7.44 -5.22 12.72
N THR A 284 6.55 -6.09 12.26
CA THR A 284 6.92 -7.45 11.84
C THR A 284 5.96 -7.99 10.79
N GLU A 285 6.42 -8.91 9.95
CA GLU A 285 5.56 -9.72 9.08
C GLU A 285 5.34 -11.10 9.71
N SER A 286 4.10 -11.58 9.69
CA SER A 286 3.77 -12.91 10.17
C SER A 286 2.65 -13.52 9.32
N PRO A 287 2.93 -14.57 8.51
CA PRO A 287 4.25 -15.10 8.14
C PRO A 287 5.01 -14.14 7.22
N SER A 288 6.35 -14.15 7.29
CA SER A 288 7.21 -13.34 6.42
C SER A 288 7.27 -13.83 4.99
N ASN A 289 7.42 -12.92 4.03
CA ASN A 289 7.63 -13.25 2.62
C ASN A 289 9.14 -13.19 2.26
N PRO A 290 9.74 -14.22 1.60
CA PRO A 290 9.17 -15.49 1.12
C PRO A 290 9.36 -16.67 2.07
N LEU A 291 10.01 -16.47 3.22
CA LEU A 291 10.49 -17.55 4.08
C LEU A 291 9.39 -18.20 4.94
N LEU A 292 8.20 -17.59 4.99
CA LEU A 292 7.03 -18.00 5.78
C LEU A 292 7.35 -18.21 7.26
N ARG A 293 8.31 -17.47 7.80
CA ARG A 293 8.64 -17.51 9.23
C ARG A 293 7.66 -16.65 10.01
N SER A 294 7.25 -17.13 11.18
CA SER A 294 6.43 -16.37 12.11
C SER A 294 7.25 -16.08 13.37
N VAL A 295 7.27 -14.81 13.77
CA VAL A 295 7.95 -14.39 15.00
C VAL A 295 7.11 -14.82 16.20
N ASN A 296 7.74 -15.00 17.37
CA ASN A 296 7.05 -15.35 18.61
C ASN A 296 6.23 -14.16 19.16
N LEU A 297 5.07 -13.92 18.55
CA LEU A 297 4.15 -12.82 18.88
C LEU A 297 3.71 -12.79 20.36
N PRO A 298 3.40 -13.92 21.04
CA PRO A 298 3.10 -13.90 22.47
C PRO A 298 4.24 -13.31 23.32
N ARG A 299 5.49 -13.64 22.98
CA ARG A 299 6.67 -13.12 23.68
C ARG A 299 6.85 -11.63 23.42
N LEU A 300 6.68 -11.18 22.17
CA LEU A 300 6.70 -9.76 21.82
C LEU A 300 5.60 -8.97 22.52
N ARG A 301 4.36 -9.48 22.57
CA ARG A 301 3.23 -8.84 23.26
C ARG A 301 3.55 -8.60 24.74
N LYS A 302 4.11 -9.60 25.43
CA LYS A 302 4.54 -9.46 26.82
C LYS A 302 5.56 -8.33 27.00
N LEU A 303 6.55 -8.24 26.11
CA LEU A 303 7.53 -7.14 26.16
C LEU A 303 6.89 -5.78 25.86
N ALA A 304 5.96 -5.74 24.90
CA ALA A 304 5.23 -4.53 24.53
C ALA A 304 4.41 -3.98 25.69
N ASP A 305 3.77 -4.85 26.48
CA ASP A 305 3.02 -4.45 27.67
C ASP A 305 3.94 -3.95 28.79
N GLN A 306 5.10 -4.59 28.97
CA GLN A 306 6.08 -4.23 29.99
C GLN A 306 6.79 -2.90 29.69
N HIS A 307 7.11 -2.65 28.42
CA HIS A 307 7.90 -1.49 27.98
C HIS A 307 7.07 -0.43 27.26
N ASN A 308 5.75 -0.61 27.18
CA ASN A 308 4.77 0.31 26.60
C ASN A 308 5.12 0.72 25.15
N PHE A 309 5.27 -0.25 24.24
CA PHE A 309 5.42 0.01 22.80
C PHE A 309 4.30 -0.66 21.99
N VAL A 310 4.09 -0.18 20.78
CA VAL A 310 3.05 -0.67 19.86
C VAL A 310 3.59 -1.79 18.99
N ILE A 311 2.81 -2.84 18.74
CA ILE A 311 3.12 -3.90 17.78
C ILE A 311 2.26 -3.72 16.53
N VAL A 312 2.92 -3.56 15.38
CA VAL A 312 2.31 -3.57 14.05
C VAL A 312 2.68 -4.88 13.35
N VAL A 313 1.66 -5.67 13.00
CA VAL A 313 1.85 -6.93 12.27
C VAL A 313 1.31 -6.78 10.84
N ASP A 314 2.18 -6.95 9.86
CA ASP A 314 1.77 -7.20 8.48
C ASP A 314 1.47 -8.70 8.31
N ALA A 315 0.18 -9.00 8.20
CA ALA A 315 -0.37 -10.34 8.06
C ALA A 315 -0.74 -10.66 6.62
N THR A 316 -0.24 -9.92 5.62
CA THR A 316 -0.66 -10.04 4.21
C THR A 316 -0.61 -11.46 3.66
N ILE A 317 0.41 -12.25 4.02
CA ILE A 317 0.57 -13.62 3.52
C ILE A 317 -0.42 -14.59 4.17
N GLY A 318 -0.56 -14.52 5.50
CA GLY A 318 -1.46 -15.42 6.21
C GLY A 318 -2.92 -15.02 6.04
N THR A 319 -3.19 -13.72 5.87
CA THR A 319 -4.50 -13.05 6.02
C THR A 319 -5.13 -13.29 7.39
N PHE A 320 -5.91 -12.30 7.86
CA PHE A 320 -6.60 -12.40 9.15
C PHE A 320 -7.56 -13.59 9.26
N SER A 321 -8.00 -14.16 8.13
CA SER A 321 -8.87 -15.35 8.10
C SER A 321 -8.14 -16.67 8.35
N ASN A 322 -6.81 -16.75 8.19
CA ASN A 322 -6.06 -18.00 8.45
C ASN A 322 -5.11 -17.91 9.64
N ILE A 323 -4.77 -16.70 10.09
CA ILE A 323 -3.87 -16.48 11.23
C ILE A 323 -4.45 -15.46 12.21
N GLN A 324 -4.53 -15.85 13.48
CA GLN A 324 -5.03 -14.97 14.54
C GLN A 324 -3.87 -14.22 15.20
N VAL A 325 -3.54 -13.04 14.68
CA VAL A 325 -2.47 -12.18 15.21
C VAL A 325 -2.97 -11.05 16.11
N LEU A 326 -4.26 -10.70 16.01
CA LEU A 326 -4.89 -9.61 16.76
C LEU A 326 -4.71 -9.68 18.29
N PRO A 327 -4.74 -10.85 18.95
CA PRO A 327 -4.48 -10.91 20.40
C PRO A 327 -3.09 -10.42 20.82
N TYR A 328 -2.15 -10.30 19.87
CA TYR A 328 -0.77 -9.92 20.11
C TYR A 328 -0.38 -8.60 19.43
N ALA A 329 -1.21 -8.08 18.53
CA ALA A 329 -0.94 -6.89 17.76
C ALA A 329 -1.83 -5.73 18.25
N ASP A 330 -1.28 -4.53 18.26
CA ASP A 330 -2.09 -3.31 18.43
C ASP A 330 -2.67 -2.85 17.10
N ILE A 331 -2.00 -3.22 16.00
CA ILE A 331 -2.32 -2.84 14.63
C ILE A 331 -2.06 -4.03 13.72
N VAL A 332 -3.04 -4.43 12.91
CA VAL A 332 -2.85 -5.43 11.86
C VAL A 332 -3.00 -4.80 10.49
N ILE A 333 -2.02 -5.03 9.62
CA ILE A 333 -2.03 -4.62 8.21
C ILE A 333 -2.20 -5.87 7.36
N THR A 334 -3.11 -5.84 6.40
CA THR A 334 -3.36 -6.97 5.50
C THR A 334 -3.83 -6.51 4.14
N SER A 335 -3.33 -7.15 3.09
CA SER A 335 -3.70 -6.84 1.72
C SER A 335 -5.00 -7.53 1.26
N LEU A 336 -5.93 -6.74 0.71
CA LEU A 336 -7.07 -7.23 -0.07
C LEU A 336 -6.65 -7.70 -1.47
N SER A 337 -5.41 -7.39 -1.88
CA SER A 337 -4.86 -7.68 -3.20
C SER A 337 -4.48 -9.15 -3.42
N GLY A 338 -4.18 -9.85 -2.32
CA GLY A 338 -3.81 -11.26 -2.34
C GLY A 338 -5.02 -12.20 -2.31
N TYR A 339 -5.14 -12.95 -1.21
CA TYR A 339 -6.17 -13.99 -1.05
C TYR A 339 -7.61 -13.46 -1.08
N PHE A 340 -7.84 -12.23 -0.59
CA PHE A 340 -9.19 -11.66 -0.48
C PHE A 340 -9.86 -11.39 -1.83
N SER A 341 -9.11 -10.88 -2.82
CA SER A 341 -9.59 -10.70 -4.19
C SER A 341 -9.73 -12.04 -4.92
N GLY A 342 -8.89 -13.03 -4.58
CA GLY A 342 -8.81 -14.33 -5.25
C GLY A 342 -8.42 -14.28 -6.74
N LYS A 343 -8.23 -13.07 -7.29
CA LYS A 343 -8.02 -12.80 -8.73
C LYS A 343 -6.94 -11.75 -8.99
N ALA A 344 -6.24 -11.27 -7.96
CA ALA A 344 -5.24 -10.19 -8.05
C ALA A 344 -5.73 -8.93 -8.78
N ASN A 345 -7.04 -8.64 -8.70
CA ASN A 345 -7.67 -7.56 -9.47
C ASN A 345 -8.13 -6.37 -8.61
N VAL A 346 -7.89 -6.40 -7.30
CA VAL A 346 -8.16 -5.30 -6.36
C VAL A 346 -6.86 -4.88 -5.72
N THR A 347 -6.61 -3.57 -5.60
CA THR A 347 -5.57 -3.03 -4.72
C THR A 347 -6.28 -2.36 -3.56
N GLY A 348 -6.06 -2.86 -2.34
CA GLY A 348 -6.59 -2.24 -1.14
C GLY A 348 -5.98 -2.91 0.08
N GLU A 349 -5.76 -2.17 1.15
CA GLU A 349 -5.29 -2.74 2.42
C GLU A 349 -6.16 -2.35 3.57
N VAL A 350 -6.24 -3.26 4.51
CA VAL A 350 -7.06 -3.18 5.70
C VAL A 350 -6.15 -2.98 6.89
N TRP A 351 -6.50 -1.99 7.68
CA TRP A 351 -6.06 -1.82 9.05
C TRP A 351 -7.17 -2.35 9.96
N SER A 352 -6.84 -3.11 11.00
CA SER A 352 -7.79 -3.56 12.04
C SER A 352 -7.13 -3.60 13.40
#